data_AF-A0A9E2MFV0-F1
#
_entry.id   AF-A0A9E2MFV0-F1
#
_cell.length_a   1.000
_cell.length_b   1.000
_cell.length_c   1.000
_cell.angle_alpha   90.00
_cell.angle_beta   90.00
_cell.angle_gamma   90.00
#
_symmetry.space_group_name_H-M   'P 1'
#
loop_
_entity.id
_entity.type
_entity.pdbx_description
1 polymer ?
#
loop_
_entity_poly.entity_id
_entity_poly.type
_entity_poly.pdbx_seq_one_letter_code
_entity_poly.pdbx_strand_id
1 'polypeptide(L)'
;PQDGTDGYIYVYVVGNNDAWIWNIPLSPTVTSVGIVCTDEYYRSFDMDQKAFWDHIVQNDPHASKRYAGAKRINDVGFIGGYSANVKRMFGENFVMVGNATEFLDPVFSSGVTLALESGAKAADLTIKEFKGEAVDWQRDYQDYMMVGVDVFREYVEAWYDGRLQAILFSKTPGADKIERKVVSVLSGYVWDTKNMFVNAPTVAVNATYKALTGKDPY
;
A
#
# COMPACT_ATOMS: atom_id res chain seq x y z
N PRO A 1 -1.56 0.90 23.51
CA PRO A 1 -1.04 2.13 24.13
C PRO A 1 -2.21 2.94 24.67
N GLN A 2 -2.22 3.38 25.93
CA GLN A 2 -3.37 4.15 26.47
C GLN A 2 -3.49 5.59 25.92
N ASP A 3 -2.83 5.90 24.80
CA ASP A 3 -2.78 7.22 24.17
C ASP A 3 -3.97 7.50 23.22
N GLY A 4 -4.98 6.61 23.22
CA GLY A 4 -6.17 6.72 22.36
C GLY A 4 -5.96 6.29 20.92
N THR A 5 -4.78 5.72 20.58
CA THR A 5 -4.51 5.15 19.25
C THR A 5 -4.66 3.62 19.22
N ASP A 6 -5.28 3.05 20.28
CA ASP A 6 -5.64 1.64 20.33
C ASP A 6 -6.56 1.28 19.15
N GLY A 7 -6.14 0.29 18.35
CA GLY A 7 -6.84 -0.15 17.14
C GLY A 7 -6.28 0.39 15.83
N TYR A 8 -5.34 1.33 15.85
CA TYR A 8 -4.73 1.86 14.63
C TYR A 8 -3.74 0.86 14.03
N ILE A 9 -3.63 0.89 12.69
CA ILE A 9 -2.49 0.28 12.00
C ILE A 9 -1.28 1.18 12.21
N TYR A 10 -0.14 0.57 12.56
CA TYR A 10 1.15 1.27 12.56
C TYR A 10 2.06 0.67 11.52
N VAL A 11 2.78 1.54 10.82
CA VAL A 11 3.85 1.20 9.90
C VAL A 11 5.14 1.81 10.44
N TYR A 12 6.05 0.96 10.89
CA TYR A 12 7.36 1.39 11.42
C TYR A 12 8.40 1.23 10.33
N VAL A 13 8.96 2.34 9.86
CA VAL A 13 10.10 2.30 8.93
C VAL A 13 11.35 1.85 9.70
N VAL A 14 12.08 0.88 9.14
CA VAL A 14 13.35 0.37 9.65
C VAL A 14 14.39 0.33 8.52
N GLY A 15 15.67 0.21 8.87
CA GLY A 15 16.72 0.04 7.85
C GLY A 15 16.82 1.18 6.83
N ASN A 16 16.54 2.43 7.23
CA ASN A 16 16.62 3.60 6.34
C ASN A 16 15.73 3.48 5.07
N ASN A 17 14.45 3.14 5.24
CA ASN A 17 13.45 2.89 4.19
C ASN A 17 13.59 1.57 3.41
N ASP A 18 14.63 0.76 3.66
CA ASP A 18 14.76 -0.55 2.98
C ASP A 18 13.80 -1.62 3.55
N ALA A 19 13.21 -1.35 4.71
CA ALA A 19 12.29 -2.25 5.37
C ALA A 19 11.26 -1.49 6.23
N TRP A 20 10.14 -2.15 6.52
CA TRP A 20 9.13 -1.64 7.43
C TRP A 20 8.36 -2.76 8.13
N ILE A 21 7.80 -2.45 9.29
CA ILE A 21 7.02 -3.38 10.12
C ILE A 21 5.56 -2.94 10.12
N TRP A 22 4.64 -3.84 9.77
CA TRP A 22 3.23 -3.60 10.07
C TRP A 22 2.88 -4.04 11.49
N ASN A 23 1.99 -3.29 12.12
CA ASN A 23 1.28 -3.67 13.32
C ASN A 23 -0.22 -3.49 13.05
N ILE A 24 -0.97 -4.58 12.95
CA ILE A 24 -2.41 -4.56 12.69
C ILE A 24 -3.13 -5.24 13.87
N PRO A 25 -3.78 -4.49 14.77
CA PRO A 25 -4.58 -5.07 15.84
C PRO A 25 -5.73 -5.90 15.28
N LEU A 26 -5.86 -7.16 15.71
CA LEU A 26 -6.95 -8.06 15.32
C LEU A 26 -8.02 -8.19 16.41
N SER A 27 -7.59 -8.04 17.67
CA SER A 27 -8.46 -8.01 18.85
C SER A 27 -7.76 -7.23 19.97
N PRO A 28 -8.40 -7.01 21.13
CA PRO A 28 -7.76 -6.34 22.27
C PRO A 28 -6.45 -7.01 22.76
N THR A 29 -6.24 -8.29 22.44
CA THR A 29 -5.07 -9.07 22.91
C THR A 29 -4.24 -9.69 21.80
N VAL A 30 -4.67 -9.56 20.54
CA VAL A 30 -3.99 -10.18 19.38
C VAL A 30 -3.67 -9.11 18.34
N THR A 31 -2.44 -9.12 17.85
CA THR A 31 -1.95 -8.22 16.82
C THR A 31 -1.19 -9.00 15.77
N SER A 32 -1.49 -8.75 14.50
CA SER A 32 -0.70 -9.23 13.36
C SER A 32 0.53 -8.34 13.19
N VAL A 33 1.69 -8.96 13.07
CA VAL A 33 2.98 -8.29 12.92
C VAL A 33 3.77 -8.96 11.80
N GLY A 34 4.27 -8.18 10.87
CA GLY A 34 5.10 -8.66 9.77
C GLY A 34 6.12 -7.62 9.35
N ILE A 35 7.18 -8.10 8.71
CA ILE A 35 8.27 -7.26 8.18
C ILE A 35 8.21 -7.38 6.68
N VAL A 36 8.25 -6.24 6.01
CA VAL A 36 8.36 -6.14 4.55
C VAL A 36 9.67 -5.44 4.26
N CYS A 37 10.45 -5.96 3.32
CA CYS A 37 11.77 -5.45 3.01
C CYS A 37 12.17 -5.84 1.59
N THR A 38 13.18 -5.16 1.06
CA THR A 38 13.83 -5.60 -0.17
C THR A 38 14.53 -6.94 0.02
N ASP A 39 14.71 -7.68 -1.08
CA ASP A 39 15.47 -8.94 -1.10
C ASP A 39 16.92 -8.70 -0.65
N GLU A 40 17.52 -7.58 -1.07
CA GLU A 40 18.87 -7.17 -0.70
C GLU A 40 18.99 -6.94 0.81
N TYR A 41 18.02 -6.24 1.42
CA TYR A 41 18.01 -6.00 2.86
C TYR A 41 17.92 -7.32 3.62
N TYR A 42 16.98 -8.20 3.28
CA TYR A 42 16.85 -9.51 3.92
C TYR A 42 18.14 -10.34 3.82
N ARG A 43 18.72 -10.45 2.62
CA ARG A 43 19.94 -11.24 2.37
C ARG A 43 21.16 -10.71 3.11
N SER A 44 21.21 -9.42 3.42
CA SER A 44 22.35 -8.81 4.13
C SER A 44 22.55 -9.33 5.56
N PHE A 45 21.52 -9.93 6.17
CA PHE A 45 21.60 -10.46 7.54
C PHE A 45 22.11 -11.90 7.61
N ASP A 46 22.12 -12.63 6.50
CA ASP A 46 22.49 -14.06 6.45
C ASP A 46 21.76 -14.91 7.52
N MET A 47 20.45 -14.69 7.64
CA MET A 47 19.58 -15.35 8.62
C MET A 47 18.44 -16.10 7.92
N ASP A 48 17.93 -17.15 8.57
CA ASP A 48 16.64 -17.70 8.18
C ASP A 48 15.49 -16.73 8.51
N GLN A 49 14.31 -17.00 7.96
CA GLN A 49 13.14 -16.13 8.07
C GLN A 49 12.75 -15.83 9.52
N LYS A 50 12.83 -16.84 10.39
CA LYS A 50 12.45 -16.71 11.79
C LYS A 50 13.51 -15.91 12.56
N ALA A 51 14.77 -16.21 12.36
CA ALA A 51 15.89 -15.51 12.98
C ALA A 51 15.93 -14.04 12.54
N PHE A 52 15.70 -13.77 11.26
CA PHE A 52 15.57 -12.41 10.73
C PHE A 52 14.42 -11.65 11.39
N TRP A 53 13.24 -12.27 11.47
CA TRP A 53 12.08 -11.64 12.11
C TRP A 53 12.34 -11.34 13.59
N ASP A 54 12.87 -12.33 14.33
CA ASP A 54 13.22 -12.18 15.74
C ASP A 54 14.28 -11.07 15.92
N HIS A 55 15.28 -11.01 15.03
CA HIS A 55 16.34 -9.99 15.07
C HIS A 55 15.78 -8.58 14.86
N ILE A 56 14.98 -8.34 13.81
CA ILE A 56 14.43 -7.01 13.54
C ILE A 56 13.53 -6.55 14.67
N VAL A 57 12.63 -7.41 15.17
CA VAL A 57 11.69 -7.06 16.24
C VAL A 57 12.40 -6.75 17.56
N GLN A 58 13.48 -7.47 17.88
CA GLN A 58 14.23 -7.27 19.12
C GLN A 58 15.16 -6.06 19.09
N ASN A 59 15.67 -5.69 17.91
CA ASN A 59 16.66 -4.61 17.78
C ASN A 59 16.04 -3.27 17.36
N ASP A 60 14.84 -3.25 16.77
CA ASP A 60 14.13 -2.00 16.52
C ASP A 60 13.66 -1.37 17.87
N PRO A 61 14.01 -0.09 18.15
CA PRO A 61 13.68 0.55 19.43
C PRO A 61 12.18 0.69 19.71
N HIS A 62 11.33 0.74 18.67
CA HIS A 62 9.89 0.84 18.82
C HIS A 62 9.24 -0.53 19.01
N ALA A 63 9.58 -1.49 18.14
CA ALA A 63 9.07 -2.85 18.17
C ALA A 63 9.46 -3.59 19.46
N SER A 64 10.73 -3.51 19.86
CA SER A 64 11.24 -4.21 21.06
C SER A 64 10.50 -3.78 22.33
N LYS A 65 10.20 -2.48 22.47
CA LYS A 65 9.40 -1.94 23.56
C LYS A 65 7.93 -2.32 23.44
N ARG A 66 7.35 -2.21 22.25
CA ARG A 66 5.93 -2.48 22.01
C ARG A 66 5.56 -3.94 22.26
N TYR A 67 6.44 -4.86 21.87
CA TYR A 67 6.22 -6.29 21.99
C TYR A 67 6.93 -6.91 23.19
N ALA A 68 7.45 -6.09 24.11
CA ALA A 68 8.03 -6.55 25.36
C ALA A 68 7.00 -7.39 26.15
N GLY A 69 7.32 -8.66 26.39
CA GLY A 69 6.43 -9.60 27.08
C GLY A 69 5.27 -10.16 26.24
N ALA A 70 5.18 -9.81 24.96
CA ALA A 70 4.21 -10.43 24.06
C ALA A 70 4.57 -11.91 23.80
N LYS A 71 3.56 -12.76 23.71
CA LYS A 71 3.74 -14.17 23.34
C LYS A 71 3.40 -14.35 21.86
N ARG A 72 4.36 -14.85 21.08
CA ARG A 72 4.09 -15.30 19.71
C ARG A 72 3.15 -16.51 19.74
N ILE A 73 2.07 -16.45 18.95
CA ILE A 73 1.04 -17.50 18.89
C ILE A 73 1.04 -18.30 17.59
N ASN A 74 1.69 -17.79 16.53
CA ASN A 74 1.85 -18.43 15.22
C ASN A 74 3.31 -18.48 14.80
N ASP A 75 3.67 -19.41 13.91
CA ASP A 75 4.99 -19.44 13.29
C ASP A 75 5.19 -18.25 12.32
N VAL A 76 6.46 -17.90 12.08
CA VAL A 76 6.82 -16.86 11.11
C VAL A 76 6.66 -17.43 9.71
N GLY A 77 5.68 -16.91 8.97
CA GLY A 77 5.51 -17.20 7.55
C GLY A 77 6.37 -16.32 6.66
N PHE A 78 6.52 -16.71 5.40
CA PHE A 78 7.27 -15.96 4.40
C PHE A 78 6.54 -15.95 3.06
N ILE A 79 6.51 -14.78 2.44
CA ILE A 79 6.00 -14.56 1.09
C ILE A 79 7.03 -13.68 0.39
N GLY A 80 7.53 -14.13 -0.76
CA GLY A 80 8.43 -13.38 -1.62
C GLY A 80 7.88 -13.31 -3.05
N GLY A 81 8.37 -12.36 -3.84
CA GLY A 81 7.97 -12.21 -5.25
C GLY A 81 6.47 -11.94 -5.44
N TYR A 82 5.85 -11.22 -4.50
CA TYR A 82 4.41 -10.94 -4.52
C TYR A 82 4.01 -9.89 -5.54
N SER A 83 4.93 -9.00 -5.95
CA SER A 83 4.65 -7.96 -6.94
C SER A 83 4.57 -8.57 -8.33
N ALA A 84 3.39 -8.53 -8.93
CA ALA A 84 3.11 -9.13 -10.23
C ALA A 84 1.99 -8.37 -10.94
N ASN A 85 2.02 -8.38 -12.28
CA ASN A 85 0.98 -7.77 -13.12
C ASN A 85 0.60 -8.68 -14.29
N VAL A 86 -0.51 -8.32 -14.94
CA VAL A 86 -1.01 -8.99 -16.15
C VAL A 86 -1.02 -8.03 -17.33
N LYS A 87 -0.90 -8.56 -18.55
CA LYS A 87 -0.96 -7.76 -19.79
C LYS A 87 -2.38 -7.31 -20.16
N ARG A 88 -3.40 -8.05 -19.69
CA ARG A 88 -4.82 -7.79 -19.93
C ARG A 88 -5.60 -8.24 -18.71
N MET A 89 -6.63 -7.49 -18.30
CA MET A 89 -7.48 -7.87 -17.17
C MET A 89 -8.74 -8.64 -17.59
N PHE A 90 -8.99 -8.77 -18.88
CA PHE A 90 -10.16 -9.44 -19.44
C PHE A 90 -9.84 -10.05 -20.81
N GLY A 91 -10.76 -10.88 -21.29
CA GLY A 91 -10.76 -11.43 -22.65
C GLY A 91 -12.08 -12.14 -22.94
N GLU A 92 -12.10 -12.96 -23.99
CA GLU A 92 -13.32 -13.66 -24.37
C GLU A 92 -13.78 -14.59 -23.23
N ASN A 93 -14.97 -14.32 -22.69
CA ASN A 93 -15.62 -15.07 -21.61
C ASN A 93 -14.85 -15.10 -20.27
N PHE A 94 -13.94 -14.15 -20.01
CA PHE A 94 -13.31 -14.02 -18.70
C PHE A 94 -12.95 -12.58 -18.33
N VAL A 95 -12.94 -12.34 -17.02
CA VAL A 95 -12.41 -11.13 -16.38
C VAL A 95 -11.67 -11.53 -15.10
N MET A 96 -10.54 -10.89 -14.85
CA MET A 96 -9.71 -11.10 -13.66
C MET A 96 -9.98 -10.00 -12.63
N VAL A 97 -10.03 -10.36 -11.35
CA VAL A 97 -10.35 -9.46 -10.24
C VAL A 97 -9.34 -9.62 -9.10
N GLY A 98 -9.16 -8.56 -8.29
CA GLY A 98 -8.23 -8.55 -7.17
C GLY A 98 -6.80 -8.94 -7.57
N ASN A 99 -6.13 -9.75 -6.75
CA ASN A 99 -4.74 -10.15 -7.00
C ASN A 99 -4.52 -10.95 -8.29
N ALA A 100 -5.58 -11.42 -8.97
CA ALA A 100 -5.44 -12.01 -10.30
C ALA A 100 -5.08 -10.99 -11.38
N THR A 101 -5.25 -9.69 -11.12
CA THR A 101 -4.84 -8.61 -12.03
C THR A 101 -3.45 -8.09 -11.71
N GLU A 102 -3.29 -7.46 -10.56
CA GLU A 102 -2.04 -6.85 -10.14
C GLU A 102 -1.95 -6.79 -8.61
N PHE A 103 -0.77 -7.07 -8.09
CA PHE A 103 -0.42 -6.82 -6.70
C PHE A 103 0.83 -5.96 -6.67
N LEU A 104 0.76 -4.84 -5.95
CA LEU A 104 1.83 -3.84 -5.89
C LEU A 104 2.70 -4.08 -4.66
N ASP A 105 2.24 -3.61 -3.51
CA ASP A 105 2.92 -3.70 -2.22
C ASP A 105 1.89 -3.51 -1.08
N PRO A 106 2.04 -4.18 0.08
CA PRO A 106 1.07 -4.09 1.17
C PRO A 106 1.13 -2.81 2.01
N VAL A 107 2.06 -1.88 1.78
CA VAL A 107 2.31 -0.69 2.65
C VAL A 107 1.06 0.14 2.94
N PHE A 108 0.16 0.30 1.96
CA PHE A 108 -1.08 1.08 2.13
C PHE A 108 -2.33 0.25 2.38
N SER A 109 -2.19 -1.07 2.57
CA SER A 109 -3.32 -1.98 2.84
C SER A 109 -4.45 -1.88 1.80
N SER A 110 -4.14 -1.54 0.55
CA SER A 110 -5.13 -1.24 -0.50
C SER A 110 -5.64 -2.47 -1.26
N GLY A 111 -4.95 -3.61 -1.17
CA GLY A 111 -5.25 -4.80 -1.99
C GLY A 111 -6.69 -5.32 -1.82
N VAL A 112 -7.22 -5.33 -0.59
CA VAL A 112 -8.62 -5.75 -0.35
C VAL A 112 -9.61 -4.76 -0.96
N THR A 113 -9.36 -3.46 -0.86
CA THR A 113 -10.19 -2.43 -1.48
C THR A 113 -10.22 -2.57 -3.00
N LEU A 114 -9.06 -2.77 -3.63
CA LEU A 114 -8.97 -3.00 -5.08
C LEU A 114 -9.65 -4.32 -5.49
N ALA A 115 -9.55 -5.38 -4.67
CA ALA A 115 -10.24 -6.65 -4.93
C ALA A 115 -11.76 -6.52 -4.86
N LEU A 116 -12.28 -5.78 -3.87
CA LEU A 116 -13.71 -5.53 -3.76
C LEU A 116 -14.24 -4.66 -4.90
N GLU A 117 -13.53 -3.58 -5.25
CA GLU A 117 -13.93 -2.68 -6.34
C GLU A 117 -13.90 -3.42 -7.70
N SER A 118 -12.79 -4.10 -8.00
CA SER A 118 -12.66 -4.88 -9.23
C SER A 118 -13.70 -5.99 -9.34
N GLY A 119 -14.04 -6.65 -8.23
CA GLY A 119 -15.10 -7.67 -8.18
C GLY A 119 -16.48 -7.07 -8.43
N ALA A 120 -16.83 -5.98 -7.76
CA ALA A 120 -18.11 -5.29 -7.94
C ALA A 120 -18.27 -4.78 -9.37
N LYS A 121 -17.24 -4.10 -9.90
CA LYS A 121 -17.24 -3.58 -11.27
C LYS A 121 -17.37 -4.68 -12.31
N ALA A 122 -16.65 -5.78 -12.15
CA ALA A 122 -16.74 -6.93 -13.05
C ALA A 122 -18.15 -7.54 -13.03
N ALA A 123 -18.75 -7.68 -11.84
CA ALA A 123 -20.10 -8.21 -11.70
C ALA A 123 -21.14 -7.32 -12.41
N ASP A 124 -21.08 -6.00 -12.20
CA ASP A 124 -22.00 -5.05 -12.84
C ASP A 124 -21.93 -5.11 -14.38
N LEU A 125 -20.72 -5.17 -14.93
CA LEU A 125 -20.50 -5.26 -16.37
C LEU A 125 -20.94 -6.61 -16.94
N THR A 126 -20.66 -7.71 -16.23
CA THR A 126 -21.13 -9.05 -16.62
C THR A 126 -22.66 -9.12 -16.66
N ILE A 127 -23.34 -8.52 -15.69
CA ILE A 127 -24.81 -8.47 -15.66
C ILE A 127 -25.37 -7.68 -16.85
N LYS A 128 -24.72 -6.58 -17.25
CA LYS A 128 -25.10 -5.81 -18.44
C LYS A 128 -24.96 -6.65 -19.71
N GLU A 129 -23.86 -7.35 -19.86
CA GLU A 129 -23.61 -8.22 -21.02
C GLU A 129 -24.67 -9.34 -21.12
N PHE A 130 -25.03 -9.97 -19.99
CA PHE A 130 -26.12 -10.97 -19.97
C PHE A 130 -27.50 -10.41 -20.29
N LYS A 131 -27.71 -9.10 -20.15
CA LYS A 131 -28.94 -8.43 -20.59
C LYS A 131 -28.91 -8.03 -22.07
N GLY A 132 -27.81 -8.30 -22.79
CA GLY A 132 -27.61 -7.89 -24.17
C GLY A 132 -27.23 -6.41 -24.31
N GLU A 133 -26.81 -5.75 -23.24
CA GLU A 133 -26.28 -4.39 -23.31
C GLU A 133 -24.84 -4.42 -23.81
N ALA A 134 -24.45 -3.39 -24.58
CA ALA A 134 -23.07 -3.25 -25.03
C ALA A 134 -22.15 -2.87 -23.84
N VAL A 135 -21.08 -3.63 -23.65
CA VAL A 135 -20.05 -3.39 -22.63
C VAL A 135 -18.71 -3.22 -23.32
N ASP A 136 -18.00 -2.14 -22.99
CA ASP A 136 -16.62 -1.95 -23.42
C ASP A 136 -15.70 -2.31 -22.25
N TRP A 137 -15.25 -3.57 -22.18
CA TRP A 137 -14.39 -4.05 -21.10
C TRP A 137 -13.02 -3.34 -21.05
N GLN A 138 -12.55 -2.73 -22.14
CA GLN A 138 -11.34 -1.92 -22.08
C GLN A 138 -11.61 -0.65 -21.29
N ARG A 139 -12.58 0.14 -21.75
CA ARG A 139 -12.88 1.46 -21.16
C ARG A 139 -13.57 1.35 -19.81
N ASP A 140 -14.59 0.50 -19.72
CA ASP A 140 -15.50 0.45 -18.58
C ASP A 140 -14.91 -0.38 -17.42
N TYR A 141 -13.95 -1.27 -17.69
CA TYR A 141 -13.28 -2.09 -16.67
C TYR A 141 -11.80 -1.80 -16.55
N GLN A 142 -10.98 -2.16 -17.55
CA GLN A 142 -9.53 -2.13 -17.40
C GLN A 142 -9.02 -0.70 -17.18
N ASP A 143 -9.40 0.25 -18.04
CA ASP A 143 -8.98 1.65 -17.92
C ASP A 143 -9.47 2.26 -16.60
N TYR A 144 -10.69 1.90 -16.16
CA TYR A 144 -11.24 2.30 -14.87
C TYR A 144 -10.39 1.78 -13.70
N MET A 145 -10.02 0.50 -13.71
CA MET A 145 -9.20 -0.10 -12.65
C MET A 145 -7.78 0.46 -12.65
N MET A 146 -7.22 0.71 -13.84
CA MET A 146 -5.87 1.26 -13.98
C MET A 146 -5.72 2.64 -13.35
N VAL A 147 -6.77 3.47 -13.28
CA VAL A 147 -6.73 4.74 -12.52
C VAL A 147 -6.29 4.51 -11.07
N GLY A 148 -6.94 3.57 -10.37
CA GLY A 148 -6.61 3.28 -8.98
C GLY A 148 -5.25 2.60 -8.82
N VAL A 149 -4.94 1.66 -9.71
CA VAL A 149 -3.67 0.91 -9.69
C VAL A 149 -2.48 1.85 -9.92
N ASP A 150 -2.55 2.75 -10.91
CA ASP A 150 -1.47 3.69 -11.24
C ASP A 150 -1.20 4.67 -10.10
N VAL A 151 -2.26 5.13 -9.43
CA VAL A 151 -2.13 5.99 -8.24
C VAL A 151 -1.40 5.27 -7.12
N PHE A 152 -1.80 4.03 -6.80
CA PHE A 152 -1.11 3.26 -5.76
C PHE A 152 0.33 2.90 -6.17
N ARG A 153 0.59 2.64 -7.46
CA ARG A 153 1.95 2.34 -7.93
C ARG A 153 2.88 3.52 -7.67
N GLU A 154 2.49 4.73 -8.06
CA GLU A 154 3.28 5.94 -7.77
C GLU A 154 3.48 6.11 -6.26
N TYR A 155 2.45 5.89 -5.45
CA TYR A 155 2.55 6.04 -4.01
C TYR A 155 3.51 5.03 -3.38
N VAL A 156 3.54 3.80 -3.89
CA VAL A 156 4.47 2.76 -3.43
C VAL A 156 5.90 3.15 -3.80
N GLU A 157 6.14 3.61 -5.02
CA GLU A 157 7.45 4.11 -5.45
C GLU A 157 7.91 5.29 -4.57
N ALA A 158 7.02 6.27 -4.39
CA ALA A 158 7.27 7.45 -3.56
C ALA A 158 7.48 7.13 -2.07
N TRP A 159 6.94 6.00 -1.58
CA TRP A 159 7.23 5.52 -0.23
C TRP A 159 8.65 5.00 -0.12
N TYR A 160 9.08 4.15 -1.04
CA TYR A 160 10.41 3.54 -0.96
C TYR A 160 11.55 4.55 -1.21
N ASP A 161 11.34 5.56 -2.06
CA ASP A 161 12.33 6.62 -2.28
C ASP A 161 12.27 7.79 -1.28
N GLY A 162 11.32 7.76 -0.33
CA GLY A 162 11.20 8.74 0.74
C GLY A 162 10.43 10.02 0.39
N ARG A 163 9.99 10.20 -0.86
CA ARG A 163 9.21 11.39 -1.26
C ARG A 163 7.92 11.51 -0.46
N LEU A 164 7.20 10.41 -0.26
CA LEU A 164 5.90 10.40 0.41
C LEU A 164 6.03 10.75 1.90
N GLN A 165 7.04 10.25 2.59
CA GLN A 165 7.34 10.56 3.99
C GLN A 165 7.68 12.05 4.15
N ALA A 166 8.47 12.61 3.22
CA ALA A 166 8.79 14.04 3.22
C ALA A 166 7.53 14.90 3.04
N ILE A 167 6.55 14.44 2.26
CA ILE A 167 5.27 15.12 2.09
C ILE A 167 4.40 14.99 3.35
N LEU A 168 4.17 13.76 3.83
CA LEU A 168 3.27 13.45 4.95
C LEU A 168 3.72 14.07 6.27
N PHE A 169 5.04 14.14 6.51
CA PHE A 169 5.59 14.63 7.77
C PHE A 169 6.15 16.05 7.67
N SER A 170 5.85 16.77 6.59
CA SER A 170 6.28 18.16 6.42
C SER A 170 5.65 19.07 7.47
N LYS A 171 6.47 19.96 8.04
CA LYS A 171 6.03 21.00 8.99
C LYS A 171 5.88 22.37 8.33
N THR A 172 6.01 22.45 7.01
CA THR A 172 5.88 23.71 6.26
C THR A 172 4.44 24.24 6.39
N PRO A 173 4.23 25.55 6.61
CA PRO A 173 2.88 26.12 6.70
C PRO A 173 2.02 25.77 5.47
N GLY A 174 0.81 25.25 5.70
CA GLY A 174 -0.12 24.82 4.65
C GLY A 174 0.07 23.37 4.17
N ALA A 175 1.05 22.64 4.70
CA ALA A 175 1.25 21.21 4.42
C ALA A 175 0.05 20.35 4.87
N ASP A 176 -0.70 20.79 5.87
CA ASP A 176 -1.92 20.12 6.36
C ASP A 176 -2.98 19.91 5.26
N LYS A 177 -3.11 20.88 4.34
CA LYS A 177 -4.03 20.76 3.20
C LYS A 177 -3.56 19.73 2.19
N ILE A 178 -2.24 19.58 2.03
CA ILE A 178 -1.61 18.61 1.15
C ILE A 178 -1.74 17.22 1.77
N GLU A 179 -1.42 17.09 3.05
CA GLU A 179 -1.58 15.87 3.85
C GLU A 179 -3.00 15.31 3.70
N ARG A 180 -4.05 16.14 3.90
CA ARG A 180 -5.45 15.70 3.73
C ARG A 180 -5.76 15.15 2.33
N LYS A 181 -5.17 15.72 1.28
CA LYS A 181 -5.35 15.23 -0.09
C LYS A 181 -4.68 13.87 -0.29
N VAL A 182 -3.48 13.68 0.26
CA VAL A 182 -2.75 12.42 0.24
C VAL A 182 -3.48 11.37 1.08
N VAL A 183 -3.94 11.72 2.28
CA VAL A 183 -4.71 10.84 3.18
C VAL A 183 -6.03 10.40 2.54
N SER A 184 -6.69 11.26 1.75
CA SER A 184 -7.88 10.87 0.97
C SER A 184 -7.56 9.71 0.01
N VAL A 185 -6.43 9.78 -0.70
CA VAL A 185 -5.95 8.69 -1.57
C VAL A 185 -5.71 7.41 -0.76
N LEU A 186 -4.97 7.52 0.35
CA LEU A 186 -4.67 6.40 1.26
C LEU A 186 -5.93 5.78 1.88
N SER A 187 -7.03 6.54 1.98
CA SER A 187 -8.33 6.06 2.46
C SER A 187 -9.14 5.34 1.38
N GLY A 188 -8.59 5.16 0.17
CA GLY A 188 -9.23 4.43 -0.92
C GLY A 188 -9.97 5.29 -1.94
N TYR A 189 -9.97 6.63 -1.83
CA TYR A 189 -10.61 7.53 -2.80
C TYR A 189 -9.76 7.74 -4.07
N VAL A 190 -9.21 6.65 -4.60
CA VAL A 190 -8.28 6.66 -5.76
C VAL A 190 -8.98 6.89 -7.11
N TRP A 191 -10.30 7.06 -7.11
CA TRP A 191 -11.09 7.45 -8.29
C TRP A 191 -11.64 8.88 -8.22
N ASP A 192 -11.34 9.65 -7.16
CA ASP A 192 -11.72 11.07 -7.11
C ASP A 192 -10.76 11.92 -7.95
N THR A 193 -11.05 12.03 -9.24
CA THR A 193 -10.23 12.79 -10.21
C THR A 193 -10.20 14.30 -9.96
N LYS A 194 -10.99 14.84 -9.02
CA LYS A 194 -10.83 16.23 -8.55
C LYS A 194 -9.60 16.39 -7.67
N ASN A 195 -9.12 15.29 -7.09
CA ASN A 195 -7.87 15.27 -6.36
C ASN A 195 -6.69 15.18 -7.33
N MET A 196 -5.80 16.17 -7.32
CA MET A 196 -4.62 16.19 -8.20
C MET A 196 -3.69 14.99 -7.98
N PHE A 197 -3.67 14.44 -6.76
CA PHE A 197 -2.90 13.25 -6.42
C PHE A 197 -3.50 11.95 -6.99
N VAL A 198 -4.72 12.02 -7.54
CA VAL A 198 -5.36 10.94 -8.30
C VAL A 198 -5.21 11.20 -9.80
N ASN A 199 -5.50 12.42 -10.24
CA ASN A 199 -5.53 12.74 -11.67
C ASN A 199 -4.14 12.77 -12.34
N ALA A 200 -3.10 13.14 -11.57
CA ALA A 200 -1.73 13.21 -12.07
C ALA A 200 -0.75 12.85 -10.95
N PRO A 201 -0.74 11.58 -10.47
CA PRO A 201 -0.08 11.19 -9.23
C PRO A 201 1.43 11.52 -9.26
N THR A 202 2.15 11.12 -10.32
CA THR A 202 3.59 11.39 -10.46
C THR A 202 3.92 12.88 -10.45
N VAL A 203 3.16 13.69 -11.20
CA VAL A 203 3.36 15.14 -11.27
C VAL A 203 3.06 15.78 -9.92
N ALA A 204 1.97 15.37 -9.27
CA ALA A 204 1.54 15.90 -7.99
C ALA A 204 2.55 15.57 -6.88
N VAL A 205 3.01 14.32 -6.78
CA VAL A 205 4.02 13.89 -5.81
C VAL A 205 5.32 14.65 -6.02
N ASN A 206 5.84 14.69 -7.25
CA ASN A 206 7.10 15.37 -7.56
C ASN A 206 7.07 16.88 -7.30
N ALA A 207 6.03 17.57 -7.79
CA ALA A 207 5.91 19.00 -7.59
C ALA A 207 5.76 19.35 -6.10
N THR A 208 5.00 18.54 -5.36
CA THR A 208 4.80 18.73 -3.92
C THR A 208 6.10 18.48 -3.14
N TYR A 209 6.80 17.38 -3.43
CA TYR A 209 8.10 17.08 -2.83
C TYR A 209 9.09 18.22 -3.03
N LYS A 210 9.23 18.70 -4.27
CA LYS A 210 10.13 19.82 -4.60
C LYS A 210 9.72 21.11 -3.89
N ALA A 211 8.42 21.42 -3.85
CA ALA A 211 7.93 22.62 -3.17
C ALA A 211 8.16 22.58 -1.65
N LEU A 212 8.07 21.40 -1.03
CA LEU A 212 8.24 21.26 0.42
C LEU A 212 9.71 21.14 0.86
N THR A 213 10.57 20.55 0.03
CA THR A 213 11.96 20.23 0.40
C THR A 213 13.02 21.07 -0.31
N GLY A 214 12.67 21.71 -1.43
CA GLY A 214 13.61 22.40 -2.31
C GLY A 214 14.50 21.46 -3.14
N LYS A 215 14.32 20.14 -3.05
CA LYS A 215 15.12 19.14 -3.77
C LYS A 215 14.41 18.71 -5.06
N ASP A 216 15.19 18.34 -6.07
CA ASP A 216 14.65 17.69 -7.25
C ASP A 216 14.27 16.23 -6.94
N PRO A 217 13.22 15.68 -7.58
CA PRO A 217 12.69 14.35 -7.28
C PRO A 217 13.57 13.18 -7.76
N TYR A 218 14.72 13.45 -8.41
CA TYR A 218 15.70 12.46 -8.89
C TYR A 218 17.10 13.10 -8.94
#